data_AF-A0A7C1T1Q8-F1
#
_entry.id   AF-A0A7C1T1Q8-F1
#
_cell.length_a   1.000
_cell.length_b   1.000
_cell.length_c   1.000
_cell.angle_alpha   90.00
_cell.angle_beta   90.00
_cell.angle_gamma   90.00
#
_symmetry.space_group_name_H-M   'P 1'
#
loop_
_entity.id
_entity.type
_entity.pdbx_description
1 polymer ?
#
loop_
_entity_poly.entity_id
_entity_poly.type
_entity_poly.pdbx_seq_one_letter_code
_entity_poly.pdbx_strand_id
1 'polypeptide(L)'
;MANNYKQRRKKRYDKDDFRQRPGYNKKFNLLKNAPVCPLCQKPVRDLYSAITHQSSNEPAHFDCILKMLRKINELTSNEKICYLGNGSFGIIQFRNAAGKLNFFIRKRLNYEETDPVPEWRKKLF
;
A
#
# COMPACT_ATOMS: atom_id res chain seq x y z
N MET A 1 11.78 -57.68 1.36
CA MET A 1 12.70 -57.16 2.40
C MET A 1 13.45 -55.97 1.81
N ALA A 2 13.58 -54.75 2.35
CA ALA A 2 12.89 -53.94 3.34
C ALA A 2 13.32 -52.48 3.03
N ASN A 3 12.37 -51.55 3.12
CA ASN A 3 12.52 -50.11 2.87
C ASN A 3 13.65 -49.47 3.69
N ASN A 4 14.33 -48.47 3.13
CA ASN A 4 15.04 -47.47 3.95
C ASN A 4 14.98 -46.07 3.32
N TYR A 5 13.80 -45.46 3.47
CA TYR A 5 13.59 -44.02 3.29
C TYR A 5 14.39 -43.25 4.35
N LYS A 6 15.41 -42.50 3.92
CA LYS A 6 16.19 -41.60 4.78
C LYS A 6 15.28 -40.52 5.39
N GLN A 7 14.94 -40.69 6.67
CA GLN A 7 14.19 -39.72 7.47
C GLN A 7 15.01 -38.43 7.64
N ARG A 8 14.66 -37.37 6.89
CA ARG A 8 15.11 -35.99 7.20
C ARG A 8 14.37 -35.51 8.47
N ARG A 9 15.05 -35.58 9.62
CA ARG A 9 14.60 -34.92 10.86
C ARG A 9 14.48 -33.41 10.63
N LYS A 10 13.24 -32.91 10.46
CA LYS A 10 12.93 -31.47 10.52
C LYS A 10 13.23 -30.99 11.95
N LYS A 11 14.25 -30.15 12.11
CA LYS A 11 14.47 -29.40 13.37
C LYS A 11 13.20 -28.61 13.67
N ARG A 12 12.57 -28.89 14.82
CA ARG A 12 11.46 -28.12 15.36
C ARG A 12 12.04 -26.76 15.79
N TYR A 13 11.61 -25.69 15.15
CA TYR A 13 11.99 -24.33 15.55
C TYR A 13 11.11 -23.97 16.76
N ASP A 14 11.74 -23.80 17.92
CA ASP A 14 11.08 -23.34 19.14
C ASP A 14 10.43 -21.98 18.90
N LYS A 15 9.15 -21.87 19.28
CA LYS A 15 8.25 -20.78 18.91
C LYS A 15 8.34 -19.58 19.87
N ASP A 16 9.21 -19.66 20.87
CA ASP A 16 9.24 -18.75 22.02
C ASP A 16 10.34 -17.67 21.95
N ASP A 17 11.22 -17.72 20.95
CA ASP A 17 12.36 -16.78 20.84
C ASP A 17 12.10 -15.57 19.90
N PHE A 18 10.84 -15.33 19.51
CA PHE A 18 10.50 -14.16 18.69
C PHE A 18 10.60 -12.82 19.45
N ARG A 19 10.71 -12.86 20.79
CA ARG A 19 10.63 -11.66 21.64
C ARG A 19 11.95 -10.89 21.79
N GLN A 20 13.08 -11.44 21.38
CA GLN A 20 14.41 -10.83 21.62
C GLN A 20 15.12 -10.31 20.36
N ARG A 21 14.41 -10.18 19.23
CA ARG A 21 15.04 -9.70 17.98
C ARG A 21 15.28 -8.18 18.04
N PRO A 22 16.53 -7.67 18.00
CA PRO A 22 16.86 -6.25 18.21
C PRO A 22 16.24 -5.24 17.22
N GLY A 23 15.58 -5.72 16.15
CA GLY A 23 14.86 -4.90 15.17
C GLY A 23 13.40 -4.60 15.50
N TYR A 24 12.80 -5.27 16.50
CA TYR A 24 11.37 -5.09 16.83
C TYR A 24 11.11 -3.76 17.56
N ASN A 25 11.94 -3.42 18.55
CA ASN A 25 11.78 -2.19 19.35
C ASN A 25 11.98 -0.90 18.53
N LYS A 26 12.80 -0.94 17.46
CA LYS A 26 12.99 0.22 16.58
C LYS A 26 11.68 0.61 15.86
N LYS A 27 10.85 -0.37 15.48
CA LYS A 27 9.53 -0.14 14.86
C LYS A 27 8.52 0.53 15.80
N PHE A 28 8.64 0.32 17.12
CA PHE A 28 7.70 0.89 18.09
C PHE A 28 7.90 2.40 18.32
N ASN A 29 9.15 2.89 18.32
CA ASN A 29 9.41 4.31 18.53
C ASN A 29 9.06 5.18 17.31
N LEU A 30 9.13 4.62 16.09
CA LEU A 30 8.63 5.28 14.86
C LEU A 30 7.12 5.54 14.90
N LEU A 31 6.34 4.75 15.66
CA LEU A 31 4.89 4.89 15.75
C LEU A 31 4.43 6.06 16.63
N LYS A 32 5.25 6.51 17.59
CA LYS A 32 4.85 7.54 18.56
C LYS A 32 4.71 8.94 17.93
N ASN A 33 5.47 9.21 16.87
CA ASN A 33 5.45 10.50 16.17
C ASN A 33 4.87 10.38 14.75
N ALA A 34 4.18 9.28 14.47
CA ALA A 34 3.58 9.07 13.16
C ALA A 34 2.40 10.05 12.97
N PRO A 35 2.38 10.83 11.87
CA PRO A 35 1.25 11.70 11.56
C PRO A 35 -0.02 10.87 11.38
N VAL A 36 -1.16 11.46 11.72
CA VAL A 36 -2.46 10.80 11.67
C VAL A 36 -3.04 10.95 10.26
N CYS A 37 -3.54 9.86 9.69
CA CYS A 37 -4.19 9.88 8.39
C CYS A 37 -5.55 10.59 8.48
N PRO A 38 -5.85 11.59 7.64
CA PRO A 38 -7.10 12.34 7.68
C PRO A 38 -8.33 11.49 7.31
N LEU A 39 -8.13 10.39 6.55
CA LEU A 39 -9.23 9.55 6.05
C LEU A 39 -9.66 8.44 7.03
N CYS A 40 -8.73 7.89 7.80
CA CYS A 40 -9.03 6.79 8.71
C CYS A 40 -8.69 7.08 10.17
N GLN A 41 -8.13 8.26 10.47
CA GLN A 41 -7.73 8.71 11.80
C GLN A 41 -6.75 7.76 12.50
N LYS A 42 -6.02 6.95 11.73
CA LYS A 42 -4.97 6.05 12.24
C LYS A 42 -3.58 6.61 11.93
N PRO A 43 -2.58 6.34 12.78
CA PRO A 43 -1.21 6.76 12.50
C PRO A 43 -0.68 6.13 11.21
N VAL A 44 0.00 6.94 10.40
CA VAL A 44 0.67 6.51 9.17
C VAL A 44 2.02 5.92 9.53
N ARG A 45 2.07 4.58 9.59
CA ARG A 45 3.29 3.83 9.94
C ARG A 45 4.32 3.86 8.83
N ASP A 46 3.85 3.78 7.58
CA ASP A 46 4.69 3.71 6.38
C ASP A 46 4.63 5.05 5.64
N LEU A 47 5.44 6.02 6.08
CA LEU A 47 5.45 7.37 5.48
C LEU A 47 6.00 7.38 4.05
N TYR A 48 6.86 6.43 3.69
CA TYR A 48 7.41 6.31 2.33
C TYR A 48 6.34 5.99 1.27
N SER A 49 5.28 5.26 1.66
CA SER A 49 4.15 4.93 0.79
C SER A 49 2.95 5.86 1.02
N ALA A 50 3.07 6.84 1.92
CA ALA A 50 2.01 7.80 2.16
C ALA A 50 1.88 8.78 0.98
N ILE A 51 0.64 9.22 0.77
CA ILE A 51 0.26 10.19 -0.27
C ILE A 51 -0.27 11.43 0.43
N THR A 52 0.08 12.60 -0.08
CA THR A 52 -0.46 13.86 0.44
C THR A 52 -1.94 13.98 0.14
N HIS A 53 -2.74 14.21 1.18
CA HIS A 53 -4.15 14.49 1.01
C HIS A 53 -4.35 15.94 0.53
N GLN A 54 -4.93 16.14 -0.65
CA GLN A 54 -5.07 17.47 -1.28
C GLN A 54 -5.74 18.52 -0.39
N SER A 55 -6.72 18.12 0.44
CA SER A 55 -7.49 19.07 1.25
C SER A 55 -6.84 19.41 2.59
N SER A 56 -6.03 18.52 3.18
CA SER A 56 -5.39 18.78 4.49
C SER A 56 -3.88 18.98 4.40
N ASN A 57 -3.27 18.69 3.24
CA ASN A 57 -1.83 18.70 3.03
C ASN A 57 -1.05 17.79 4.01
N GLU A 58 -1.76 16.82 4.59
CA GLU A 58 -1.24 15.84 5.53
C GLU A 58 -1.04 14.48 4.84
N PRO A 59 -0.10 13.65 5.34
CA PRO A 59 0.09 12.32 4.82
C PRO A 59 -1.10 11.42 5.13
N ALA A 60 -1.69 10.85 4.08
CA ALA A 60 -2.71 9.83 4.16
C ALA A 60 -2.15 8.47 3.72
N HIS A 61 -2.77 7.38 4.19
CA HIS A 61 -2.42 6.06 3.69
C HIS A 61 -2.82 5.92 2.22
N PHE A 62 -1.92 5.33 1.43
CA PHE A 62 -2.19 4.95 0.03
C PHE A 62 -3.53 4.23 -0.14
N ASP A 63 -3.77 3.21 0.69
CA ASP A 63 -5.01 2.41 0.63
C ASP A 63 -6.27 3.23 0.95
N CYS A 64 -6.15 4.24 1.81
CA CYS A 64 -7.28 5.10 2.16
C CYS A 64 -7.64 6.00 0.98
N ILE A 65 -6.66 6.62 0.32
CA ILE A 65 -6.87 7.40 -0.90
C ILE A 65 -7.49 6.51 -1.98
N LEU A 66 -6.94 5.31 -2.20
CA LEU A 66 -7.45 4.37 -3.19
C LEU A 66 -8.92 3.99 -2.92
N LYS A 67 -9.29 3.73 -1.66
CA LYS A 67 -10.67 3.44 -1.27
C LYS A 67 -11.57 4.65 -1.45
N MET A 68 -11.11 5.84 -1.10
CA MET A 68 -11.84 7.09 -1.30
C MET A 68 -12.15 7.31 -2.79
N LEU A 69 -11.13 7.18 -3.66
CA LEU A 69 -11.28 7.32 -5.09
C LEU A 69 -12.26 6.29 -5.68
N ARG A 70 -12.29 5.06 -5.16
CA ARG A 70 -13.26 4.02 -5.56
C ARG A 70 -14.69 4.34 -5.13
N LYS A 71 -14.88 5.08 -4.03
CA LYS A 71 -16.21 5.51 -3.57
C LYS A 71 -16.72 6.70 -4.36
N ILE A 72 -15.84 7.66 -4.67
CA ILE A 72 -16.19 8.87 -5.42
C ILE A 72 -16.45 8.56 -6.90
N ASN A 73 -15.63 7.68 -7.49
CA ASN A 73 -15.84 7.24 -8.85
C ASN A 73 -16.61 5.93 -8.80
N GLU A 74 -17.91 5.97 -9.07
CA GLU A 74 -18.74 4.77 -9.23
C GLU A 74 -18.14 3.88 -10.33
N LEU A 75 -17.49 2.79 -9.93
CA LEU A 75 -16.88 1.85 -10.84
C LEU A 75 -17.93 0.83 -11.30
N THR A 76 -18.00 0.61 -12.62
CA THR A 76 -18.76 -0.51 -13.18
C THR A 76 -18.02 -1.82 -12.97
N SER A 77 -18.69 -2.96 -13.17
CA SER A 77 -18.12 -4.31 -12.98
C SER A 77 -16.84 -4.56 -13.79
N ASN A 78 -16.69 -3.87 -14.92
CA ASN A 78 -15.56 -4.00 -15.83
C ASN A 78 -14.49 -2.93 -15.59
N GLU A 79 -14.63 -2.09 -14.56
CA GLU A 79 -13.71 -1.02 -14.23
C GLU A 79 -12.94 -1.29 -12.93
N LYS A 80 -11.67 -0.91 -12.90
CA LYS A 80 -10.83 -0.93 -11.70
C LYS A 80 -10.02 0.35 -11.59
N ILE A 81 -9.76 0.79 -10.36
CA ILE A 81 -8.77 1.85 -10.09
C ILE A 81 -7.41 1.21 -9.83
N CYS A 82 -6.42 1.67 -10.58
CA CYS A 82 -5.01 1.32 -10.49
C CYS A 82 -4.18 2.55 -10.19
N TYR A 83 -3.04 2.34 -9.53
CA TYR A 83 -2.04 3.39 -9.35
C TYR A 83 -1.10 3.41 -10.55
N LEU A 84 -0.89 4.58 -11.13
CA LEU A 84 -0.06 4.78 -12.32
C LEU A 84 1.36 5.26 -11.97
N GLY A 85 1.61 5.66 -10.71
CA GLY A 85 2.89 6.25 -10.28
C GLY A 85 2.78 7.75 -10.02
N ASN A 86 3.76 8.30 -9.29
CA ASN A 86 3.88 9.73 -8.98
C ASN A 86 2.59 10.40 -8.50
N GLY A 87 1.87 9.80 -7.54
CA GLY A 87 0.64 10.40 -7.02
C GLY A 87 -0.56 10.35 -7.98
N SER A 88 -0.41 9.70 -9.15
CA SER A 88 -1.48 9.55 -10.14
C SER A 88 -2.17 8.19 -10.05
N PHE A 89 -3.49 8.22 -10.14
CA PHE A 89 -4.34 7.05 -10.25
C PHE A 89 -4.99 6.98 -11.63
N GLY A 90 -5.49 5.82 -12.01
CA GLY A 90 -6.15 5.59 -13.28
C GLY A 90 -7.32 4.64 -13.13
N ILE A 91 -8.43 4.95 -13.79
CA ILE A 91 -9.55 4.02 -13.97
C ILE A 91 -9.25 3.24 -15.24
N ILE A 92 -9.04 1.93 -15.12
CA ILE A 92 -8.90 1.02 -16.24
C ILE A 92 -10.23 0.32 -16.51
N GLN A 93 -10.58 0.14 -17.77
CA GLN A 93 -11.72 -0.66 -18.19
C GLN A 93 -11.21 -1.90 -18.93
N PHE A 94 -11.68 -3.08 -18.50
CA PHE A 94 -11.41 -4.35 -19.14
C PHE A 94 -12.44 -4.62 -20.24
N ARG A 95 -11.96 -5.01 -21.42
CA ARG A 95 -12.79 -5.51 -22.51
C ARG A 95 -12.27 -6.88 -22.92
N ASN A 96 -13.16 -7.86 -22.88
CA ASN A 96 -12.86 -9.18 -23.41
C ASN A 96 -13.21 -9.17 -24.91
N ALA A 97 -12.20 -8.99 -25.75
CA ALA A 97 -12.36 -9.08 -27.19
C ALA A 97 -11.65 -10.35 -27.67
N ALA A 98 -12.42 -11.30 -28.19
CA ALA A 98 -11.92 -12.51 -28.84
C ALA A 98 -10.84 -13.29 -28.03
N GLY A 99 -11.07 -13.48 -26.73
CA GLY A 99 -10.21 -14.31 -25.87
C GLY A 99 -8.92 -13.63 -25.38
N LYS A 100 -8.67 -12.36 -25.73
CA LYS A 100 -7.58 -11.55 -25.17
C LYS A 100 -8.14 -10.56 -24.14
N LEU A 101 -7.57 -10.58 -22.94
CA LEU A 101 -7.84 -9.60 -21.89
C LEU A 101 -7.17 -8.27 -22.26
N ASN A 102 -7.91 -7.42 -22.96
CA ASN A 102 -7.47 -6.06 -23.24
C ASN A 102 -7.98 -5.14 -22.13
N PHE A 103 -7.14 -4.19 -21.73
CA PHE A 103 -7.54 -3.11 -20.85
C PHE A 103 -7.07 -1.78 -21.42
N PHE A 104 -7.83 -0.72 -21.13
CA PHE A 104 -7.44 0.64 -21.48
C PHE A 104 -7.68 1.56 -20.29
N ILE A 105 -6.88 2.62 -20.19
CA ILE A 105 -7.06 3.64 -19.15
C ILE A 105 -8.19 4.57 -19.62
N ARG A 106 -9.37 4.44 -19.02
CA ARG A 106 -10.52 5.29 -19.31
C ARG A 106 -10.30 6.72 -18.82
N LYS A 107 -9.71 6.87 -17.64
CA LYS A 107 -9.49 8.18 -17.00
C LYS A 107 -8.22 8.16 -16.17
N ARG A 108 -7.39 9.20 -16.28
CA ARG A 108 -6.30 9.46 -15.34
C ARG A 108 -6.78 10.47 -14.29
N LEU A 109 -6.47 10.19 -13.04
CA LEU A 109 -6.79 10.98 -11.86
C LEU A 109 -5.47 11.42 -11.24
N ASN A 110 -5.05 12.66 -11.51
CA ASN A 110 -3.89 13.22 -10.83
C ASN A 110 -4.31 13.61 -9.42
N TYR A 111 -3.87 12.86 -8.41
CA TYR A 111 -4.30 13.07 -7.02
C TYR A 111 -3.25 13.79 -6.18
N GLU A 112 -1.98 13.58 -6.45
CA GLU A 112 -0.90 14.32 -5.78
C GLU A 112 0.02 14.89 -6.86
N GLU A 113 0.24 16.20 -6.78
CA GLU A 113 1.32 16.83 -7.53
C GLU A 113 2.61 16.61 -6.76
N THR A 114 3.62 16.06 -7.44
CA THR A 114 4.93 15.79 -6.83
C THR A 114 5.74 17.06 -6.59
N ASP A 115 5.30 18.19 -7.14
CA ASP A 115 5.95 19.49 -7.07
C ASP A 115 4.91 20.55 -6.69
N PRO A 116 5.06 21.28 -5.57
CA PRO A 116 6.18 21.24 -4.62
C PRO A 116 6.17 20.02 -3.70
N VAL A 117 7.38 19.56 -3.32
CA VAL A 117 7.52 18.49 -2.34
C VAL A 117 6.89 18.92 -1.00
N PRO A 118 5.93 18.16 -0.45
CA PRO A 118 5.28 18.49 0.81
C PRO A 118 6.27 18.61 1.97
N GLU A 119 6.04 19.56 2.89
CA GLU A 119 6.91 19.79 4.05
C GLU A 119 7.08 18.54 4.93
N TRP A 120 6.04 17.72 5.06
CA TRP A 120 6.12 16.47 5.83
C TRP A 120 7.05 15.44 5.18
N ARG A 121 7.20 15.49 3.85
CA ARG A 121 8.05 14.58 3.08
C ARG A 121 9.51 15.05 3.09
N LYS A 122 9.75 16.36 3.12
CA LYS A 122 11.09 16.94 3.30
C LYS A 122 11.75 16.48 4.60
N LYS A 123 10.98 16.29 5.68
CA LYS A 123 11.51 15.81 6.98
C LYS A 123 12.00 14.35 6.98
N LEU A 124 11.76 13.59 5.92
CA LEU A 124 12.15 12.18 5.81
C LEU A 124 13.51 11.97 5.15
N PHE A 125 14.03 13.00 4.47
CA PHE A 125 15.30 12.99 3.73
C PHE A 125 16.25 14.03 4.32
#